data_AF-A0A1H7NBE0-F1
#
_entry.id   AF-A0A1H7NBE0-F1
#
_cell.length_a   1.000
_cell.length_b   1.000
_cell.length_c   1.000
_cell.angle_alpha   90.00
_cell.angle_beta   90.00
_cell.angle_gamma   90.00
#
_symmetry.space_group_name_H-M   'P 1'
#
loop_
_entity.id
_entity.type
_entity.pdbx_description
1 polymer ?
#
loop_
_entity_poly.entity_id
_entity_poly.type
_entity_poly.pdbx_seq_one_letter_code
_entity_poly.pdbx_strand_id
1 'polypeptide(L)'
;MQSASSGKDGVLKQTDMSAGDRPIVVRGCRVSEPIRQPWGGACRIVEWIDSDGRISRRVVAENVTPAQVRNTIAHHVEGRKHVLHDDERGPRQTLPRR
;
A
#
# COMPACT_ATOMS: atom_id res chain seq x y z
N MET A 1 -43.37 28.49 -2.30
CA MET A 1 -41.99 28.62 -2.80
C MET A 1 -41.05 27.95 -1.80
N GLN A 2 -40.14 27.13 -2.35
CA GLN A 2 -38.91 26.49 -1.84
C GLN A 2 -38.43 26.93 -0.43
N SER A 3 -38.15 26.05 0.55
CA SER A 3 -37.19 24.94 0.69
C SER A 3 -35.99 25.34 1.58
N ALA A 4 -35.85 24.59 2.69
CA ALA A 4 -34.64 24.04 3.30
C ALA A 4 -33.43 24.96 3.64
N SER A 5 -32.91 24.82 4.87
CA SER A 5 -31.87 23.81 5.11
C SER A 5 -31.51 23.68 6.60
N SER A 6 -31.58 22.42 7.04
CA SER A 6 -31.12 21.93 8.33
C SER A 6 -29.61 22.09 8.49
N GLY A 7 -29.20 22.35 9.74
CA GLY A 7 -27.82 22.18 10.15
C GLY A 7 -27.39 20.71 10.12
N LYS A 8 -26.11 20.48 9.86
CA LYS A 8 -25.21 19.83 10.80
C LYS A 8 -23.80 19.83 10.23
N ASP A 9 -22.93 20.38 11.06
CA ASP A 9 -21.49 20.46 10.94
C ASP A 9 -20.96 19.05 10.65
N GLY A 10 -20.67 18.79 9.37
CA GLY A 10 -20.03 17.56 8.93
C GLY A 10 -18.57 17.61 9.35
N VAL A 11 -18.29 17.33 10.62
CA VAL A 11 -16.94 17.06 11.09
C VAL A 11 -16.51 15.76 10.41
N LEU A 12 -15.77 15.87 9.30
CA LEU A 12 -15.01 14.75 8.78
C LEU A 12 -13.96 14.45 9.84
N LYS A 13 -14.30 13.52 10.72
CA LYS A 13 -13.37 12.98 11.70
C LYS A 13 -12.34 12.19 10.91
N GLN A 14 -11.29 12.90 10.52
CA GLN A 14 -10.07 12.33 9.99
C GLN A 14 -9.48 11.49 11.13
N THR A 15 -9.87 10.22 11.17
CA THR A 15 -9.18 9.23 11.98
C THR A 15 -7.84 9.01 11.31
N ASP A 16 -6.88 9.86 11.67
CA ASP A 16 -5.48 9.66 11.43
C ASP A 16 -5.07 8.41 12.21
N MET A 17 -5.22 7.25 11.59
CA MET A 17 -4.48 6.07 12.02
C MET A 17 -3.05 6.26 11.50
N SER A 18 -2.29 7.13 12.17
CA SER A 18 -0.83 7.09 12.14
C SER A 18 -0.41 5.76 12.77
N ALA A 19 -0.48 4.71 11.96
CA ALA A 19 0.10 3.42 12.26
C ALA A 19 1.62 3.55 12.16
N GLY A 20 2.21 4.08 13.24
CA GLY A 20 3.50 3.65 13.77
C GLY A 20 4.75 4.26 13.15
N ASP A 21 5.39 5.14 13.93
CA ASP A 21 6.84 5.38 13.91
C ASP A 21 7.58 4.14 14.45
N ARG A 22 7.31 2.96 13.88
CA ARG A 22 7.99 1.71 14.23
C ARG A 22 8.69 1.20 12.99
N PRO A 23 9.99 0.87 13.07
CA PRO A 23 10.72 0.34 11.94
C PRO A 23 10.06 -0.97 11.49
N ILE A 24 9.67 -1.03 10.20
CA ILE A 24 9.06 -2.21 9.59
C ILE A 24 10.15 -3.28 9.43
N VAL A 25 9.97 -4.43 10.09
CA VAL A 25 10.83 -5.60 9.90
C VAL A 25 10.33 -6.39 8.69
N VAL A 26 11.18 -6.54 7.68
CA VAL A 26 10.85 -7.22 6.43
C VAL A 26 11.42 -8.64 6.43
N ARG A 27 10.56 -9.63 6.21
CA ARG A 27 10.94 -11.04 6.06
C ARG A 27 11.41 -11.40 4.66
N GLY A 28 10.97 -10.63 3.65
CA GLY A 28 11.39 -10.79 2.27
C GLY A 28 10.99 -9.57 1.43
N CYS A 29 11.82 -9.20 0.47
CA CYS A 29 11.59 -8.08 -0.43
C CYS A 29 12.03 -8.47 -1.84
N ARG A 30 11.24 -8.11 -2.85
CA ARG A 30 11.63 -8.22 -4.26
C ARG A 30 11.28 -6.96 -5.03
N VAL A 31 12.05 -6.72 -6.08
CA VAL A 31 11.81 -5.66 -7.06
C VAL A 31 11.62 -6.34 -8.41
N SER A 32 10.55 -6.01 -9.12
CA SER A 32 10.29 -6.56 -10.44
C SER A 32 11.30 -6.08 -11.49
N GLU A 33 11.32 -6.77 -12.63
CA GLU A 33 11.82 -6.18 -13.87
C GLU A 33 11.02 -4.92 -14.25
N PRO A 34 11.60 -4.01 -15.06
CA PRO A 34 10.89 -2.84 -15.57
C PRO A 34 9.62 -3.22 -16.35
N ILE A 35 8.51 -2.60 -15.99
CA ILE A 35 7.23 -2.70 -16.68
C ILE A 35 7.07 -1.46 -17.56
N ARG A 36 7.16 -1.64 -18.87
CA ARG A 36 6.93 -0.57 -19.86
C ARG A 36 5.45 -0.23 -19.92
N GLN A 37 5.12 1.06 -19.82
CA GLN A 37 3.74 1.53 -19.89
C GLN A 37 3.38 1.91 -21.34
N PRO A 38 2.14 1.63 -21.79
CA PRO A 38 1.74 1.88 -23.18
C PRO A 38 1.64 3.37 -23.55
N TRP A 39 1.56 4.26 -22.57
CA TRP A 39 1.58 5.72 -22.75
C TRP A 39 2.98 6.35 -22.57
N GLY A 40 4.02 5.52 -22.46
CA GLY A 40 5.41 5.97 -22.28
C GLY A 40 5.90 5.88 -20.83
N GLY A 41 7.22 5.69 -20.68
CA GLY A 41 7.88 5.46 -19.40
C GLY A 41 7.89 3.99 -18.97
N ALA A 42 8.54 3.73 -17.83
CA ALA A 42 8.48 2.45 -17.15
C ALA A 42 8.51 2.63 -15.64
N CYS A 43 7.99 1.62 -14.95
CA CYS A 43 8.02 1.53 -13.51
C CYS A 43 8.50 0.15 -13.07
N ARG A 44 8.84 0.02 -11.80
CA ARG A 44 9.04 -1.27 -11.14
C ARG A 44 8.05 -1.41 -10.01
N ILE A 45 7.79 -2.64 -9.61
CA ILE A 45 7.00 -2.96 -8.43
C ILE A 45 7.97 -3.46 -7.35
N VAL A 46 7.99 -2.76 -6.23
CA VAL A 46 8.57 -3.26 -4.98
C VAL A 46 7.46 -3.96 -4.23
N GLU A 47 7.68 -5.20 -3.82
CA GLU A 47 6.81 -5.86 -2.85
C GLU A 47 7.61 -6.53 -1.76
N TRP A 48 7.03 -6.57 -0.56
CA TRP A 48 7.66 -7.11 0.62
C TRP A 48 6.65 -7.77 1.54
N ILE A 49 7.17 -8.68 2.37
CA ILE A 49 6.42 -9.32 3.46
C ILE A 49 6.93 -8.75 4.78
N ASP A 50 6.03 -8.23 5.61
CA ASP A 50 6.36 -7.81 6.97
C ASP A 50 6.55 -9.01 7.94
N SER A 51 6.90 -8.72 9.19
CA SER A 51 7.02 -9.72 10.26
C SER A 51 5.73 -10.51 10.51
N ASP A 52 4.57 -9.87 10.36
CA ASP A 52 3.25 -10.46 10.52
C ASP A 52 2.83 -11.34 9.31
N GLY A 53 3.64 -11.36 8.25
CA GLY A 53 3.36 -12.13 7.04
C GLY A 53 2.43 -11.42 6.05
N ARG A 54 2.19 -10.11 6.21
CA ARG A 54 1.37 -9.32 5.27
C ARG A 54 2.20 -8.92 4.06
N ILE A 55 1.62 -9.02 2.88
CA ILE A 55 2.26 -8.52 1.65
C ILE A 55 1.84 -7.08 1.40
N SER A 56 2.84 -6.22 1.24
CA SER A 56 2.69 -4.83 0.83
C SER A 56 3.41 -4.60 -0.50
N ARG A 57 2.91 -3.65 -1.29
CA ARG A 57 3.40 -3.37 -2.65
C ARG A 57 3.40 -1.88 -2.92
N ARG A 58 4.42 -1.41 -3.64
CA ARG A 58 4.50 -0.04 -4.16
C ARG A 58 5.08 0.01 -5.56
N VAL A 59 4.51 0.87 -6.38
CA VAL A 59 5.07 1.25 -7.68
C VAL A 59 6.17 2.29 -7.44
N VAL A 60 7.31 2.11 -8.08
CA VAL A 60 8.47 3.00 -8.04
C VAL A 60 8.98 3.26 -9.46
N ALA A 61 9.86 4.26 -9.61
CA ALA A 61 10.50 4.57 -10.89
C ALA A 61 11.35 3.40 -11.43
N GLU A 62 11.54 3.35 -12.75
CA GLU A 62 12.37 2.35 -13.44
C GLU A 62 13.80 2.25 -12.87
N ASN A 63 14.40 3.39 -12.53
CA ASN A 63 15.78 3.52 -12.06
C ASN A 63 15.90 3.63 -10.53
N VAL A 64 14.93 3.08 -9.79
CA VAL A 64 14.94 3.10 -8.33
C VAL A 64 16.24 2.50 -7.76
N THR A 65 16.83 3.17 -6.80
CA THR A 65 18.01 2.69 -6.09
C THR A 65 17.62 1.85 -4.86
N PRO A 66 18.50 0.95 -4.37
CA PRO A 66 18.23 0.19 -3.15
C PRO A 66 17.94 1.07 -1.92
N ALA A 67 18.55 2.26 -1.83
CA ALA A 67 18.28 3.21 -0.76
C ALA A 67 16.87 3.78 -0.85
N GLN A 68 16.41 4.12 -2.06
CA GLN A 68 15.04 4.58 -2.30
C GLN A 68 14.03 3.47 -2.02
N VAL A 69 14.33 2.21 -2.36
CA VAL A 69 13.47 1.06 -2.00
C VAL A 69 13.31 0.95 -0.48
N ARG A 70 14.42 1.00 0.27
CA ARG A 70 14.37 1.00 1.75
C ARG A 70 13.53 2.16 2.27
N ASN A 71 13.71 3.35 1.71
CA ASN A 71 12.96 4.54 2.08
C ASN A 71 11.45 4.38 1.80
N THR A 72 11.09 3.83 0.64
CA THR A 72 9.71 3.53 0.26
C THR A 72 9.05 2.55 1.23
N ILE A 73 9.77 1.53 1.66
CA ILE A 73 9.26 0.55 2.64
C ILE A 73 9.10 1.20 4.00
N ALA A 74 10.10 1.93 4.49
CA ALA A 74 10.10 2.54 5.82
C ALA A 74 8.96 3.56 6.01
N HIS A 75 8.61 4.29 4.96
CA HIS A 75 7.54 5.29 4.98
C HIS A 75 6.21 4.76 4.42
N HIS A 76 6.08 3.44 4.23
CA HIS A 76 4.84 2.87 3.72
C HIS A 76 3.76 2.91 4.80
N VAL A 77 2.71 3.70 4.55
CA VAL A 77 1.47 3.61 5.30
C VAL A 77 0.55 2.61 4.60
N GLU A 78 0.09 1.60 5.35
CA GLU A 78 -0.88 0.65 4.82
C GLU A 78 -2.16 1.39 4.39
N GLY A 79 -2.59 1.17 3.14
CA GLY A 79 -3.88 1.67 2.66
C GLY A 79 -5.05 0.96 3.34
N ARG A 80 -6.25 1.54 3.22
CA ARG A 80 -7.49 0.87 3.68
C ARG A 80 -7.67 -0.45 2.95
N LYS A 81 -7.73 -1.55 3.71
CA LYS A 81 -8.08 -2.87 3.19
C LYS A 81 -9.60 -3.00 3.22
N HIS A 82 -10.19 -3.13 2.04
CA HIS A 82 -11.60 -3.44 1.89
C HIS A 82 -11.72 -4.96 1.78
N VAL A 83 -12.42 -5.58 2.73
CA VAL A 83 -12.76 -7.01 2.73
C VAL A 83 -14.27 -7.07 2.55
N LEU A 84 -14.74 -7.76 1.51
CA LEU A 84 -16.17 -7.99 1.30
C LEU A 84 -16.64 -9.14 2.20
N HIS A 85 -17.93 -9.16 2.52
CA HIS A 85 -18.50 -10.14 3.46
C HIS A 85 -18.31 -11.59 3.00
N ASP A 86 -18.26 -11.82 1.68
CA ASP A 86 -18.10 -13.13 1.06
C ASP A 86 -16.63 -13.47 0.73
N ASP A 87 -15.66 -12.61 1.08
CA ASP A 87 -14.24 -12.98 1.03
C ASP A 87 -13.99 -14.04 2.11
N GLU A 88 -14.05 -15.33 1.76
CA GLU A 88 -13.57 -16.42 2.60
C GLU A 88 -12.17 -16.07 3.14
N ARG A 89 -11.81 -16.54 4.36
CA ARG A 89 -10.48 -16.30 4.94
C ARG A 89 -9.39 -16.82 4.00
N GLY A 90 -8.91 -15.92 3.14
CA GLY A 90 -8.05 -16.28 2.03
C GLY A 90 -6.75 -16.93 2.50
N PRO A 91 -6.13 -17.75 1.66
CA PRO A 91 -4.85 -18.38 1.97
C PRO A 91 -3.79 -17.35 2.35
N ARG A 92 -2.80 -17.79 3.14
CA ARG A 92 -1.64 -16.95 3.50
C ARG A 92 -1.02 -16.36 2.23
N GLN A 93 -0.89 -15.04 2.20
CA GLN A 93 -0.24 -14.35 1.11
C GLN A 93 1.24 -14.76 1.09
N THR A 94 1.69 -15.35 -0.03
CA THR A 94 3.07 -15.80 -0.20
C THR A 94 3.64 -15.21 -1.47
N LEU A 95 4.93 -14.85 -1.42
CA LEU A 95 5.65 -14.49 -2.63
C LEU A 95 5.97 -15.78 -3.39
N PRO A 96 5.51 -15.95 -4.64
CA PRO A 96 5.80 -17.15 -5.42
C PRO A 96 7.31 -17.31 -5.61
N ARG A 97 7.79 -18.55 -5.47
CA ARG A 97 9.18 -18.93 -5.73
C ARG A 97 9.41 -18.93 -7.24
N ARG A 98 10.44 -18.22 -7.70
CA ARG A 98 11.03 -18.41 -9.03
C ARG A 98 12.26 -19.29 -8.90
#